data_AF-A0A973YQC1-F1
#
_entry.id   AF-A0A973YQC1-F1
#
_cell.length_a   1.000
_cell.length_b   1.000
_cell.length_c   1.000
_cell.angle_alpha   90.00
_cell.angle_beta   90.00
_cell.angle_gamma   90.00
#
_symmetry.space_group_name_H-M   'P 1'
#
loop_
_entity.id
_entity.type
_entity.pdbx_description
1 polymer ?
#
loop_
_entity_poly.entity_id
_entity_poly.type
_entity_poly.pdbx_seq_one_letter_code
_entity_poly.pdbx_strand_id
1 'polypeptide(L)' 'MTSITDLFGLSLPVVQAPMAGVQGASLALAVAQAGGLGSLPAATLTPEALRRDLAAIRERSAGPI' A
#
# COMPACT_ATOMS: atom_id res chain seq x y z
N MET A 1 16.89 18.53 -4.11
CA MET A 1 16.52 17.12 -4.27
C MET A 1 15.42 16.84 -3.24
N THR A 2 14.20 16.51 -3.67
CA THR A 2 13.11 16.16 -2.75
C THR A 2 13.27 14.70 -2.31
N SER A 3 13.09 14.43 -1.03
CA SER A 3 13.14 13.06 -0.52
C SER A 3 11.83 12.32 -0.86
N ILE A 4 11.86 10.99 -0.81
CA ILE A 4 10.65 10.17 -1.01
C ILE A 4 9.59 10.45 0.07
N THR A 5 10.03 10.76 1.29
CA THR A 5 9.16 11.18 2.39
C THR A 5 8.47 12.50 2.07
N ASP A 6 9.16 13.47 1.47
CA ASP A 6 8.54 14.74 1.06
C ASP A 6 7.58 14.56 -0.12
N LEU A 7 7.92 13.68 -1.07
CA LEU A 7 7.12 13.45 -2.27
C LEU A 7 5.75 12.84 -1.96
N PHE A 8 5.70 11.92 -1.00
CA PHE A 8 4.48 11.17 -0.68
C PHE A 8 3.89 11.48 0.70
N GLY A 9 4.51 12.37 1.49
CA GLY A 9 4.07 12.70 2.84
C GLY A 9 4.27 11.56 3.85
N LEU A 10 5.38 10.82 3.73
CA LEU A 10 5.71 9.68 4.60
C LEU A 10 6.48 10.15 5.83
N SER A 11 6.28 9.50 6.98
CA SER A 11 7.14 9.69 8.16
C SER A 11 8.37 8.77 8.14
N LEU A 12 8.32 7.70 7.36
CA LEU A 12 9.39 6.73 7.20
C LEU A 12 9.79 6.59 5.72
N PRO A 13 11.09 6.55 5.39
CA PRO A 13 11.55 6.32 4.02
C PRO A 13 11.50 4.83 3.65
N VAL A 14 10.36 4.17 3.89
CA VAL A 14 10.15 2.74 3.68
C VAL A 14 9.06 2.53 2.65
N VAL A 15 9.37 1.75 1.62
CA VAL A 15 8.42 1.26 0.63
C VAL A 15 8.28 -0.24 0.80
N GLN A 16 7.05 -0.70 1.02
CA GLN A 16 6.77 -2.12 1.14
C GLN A 16 6.63 -2.76 -0.25
N ALA A 17 7.56 -3.63 -0.62
CA ALA A 17 7.57 -4.24 -1.95
C ALA A 17 6.39 -5.20 -2.17
N PRO A 18 5.65 -5.13 -3.29
CA PRO A 18 4.52 -6.01 -3.55
C PRO A 18 4.97 -7.47 -3.77
N MET A 19 4.46 -8.41 -2.96
CA MET A 19 4.80 -9.83 -2.98
C MET A 19 3.54 -10.70 -3.16
N ALA A 20 3.38 -11.28 -4.35
CA ALA A 20 2.25 -12.17 -4.64
C ALA A 20 2.23 -13.41 -3.73
N GLY A 21 1.03 -13.91 -3.42
CA GLY A 21 0.82 -15.14 -2.64
C GLY A 21 0.86 -14.98 -1.12
N VAL A 22 1.54 -13.96 -0.59
CA VAL A 22 1.67 -13.72 0.87
C VAL A 22 1.11 -12.36 1.31
N GLN A 23 0.76 -11.49 0.37
CA GLN A 23 0.32 -10.12 0.64
C GLN A 23 -1.11 -9.85 0.15
N GLY A 24 -1.87 -9.13 0.97
CA GLY A 24 -3.14 -8.50 0.61
C GLY A 24 -3.27 -7.10 1.21
N ALA A 25 -4.47 -6.51 1.14
CA ALA A 25 -4.72 -5.13 1.58
C ALA A 25 -4.37 -4.86 3.06
N SER A 26 -4.50 -5.86 3.94
CA SER A 26 -4.19 -5.70 5.37
C SER A 26 -2.74 -5.29 5.64
N LEU A 27 -1.78 -5.87 4.93
CA LEU A 27 -0.36 -5.53 5.09
C LEU A 27 -0.06 -4.14 4.55
N ALA A 28 -0.61 -3.81 3.37
CA ALA A 28 -0.43 -2.49 2.76
C ALA A 28 -0.96 -1.37 3.66
N LEU A 29 -2.14 -1.59 4.25
CA LEU A 29 -2.77 -0.70 5.21
C LEU A 29 -1.94 -0.53 6.49
N ALA A 30 -1.40 -1.61 7.03
CA ALA A 30 -0.54 -1.55 8.22
C ALA A 30 0.73 -0.72 7.97
N VAL A 31 1.34 -0.85 6.78
CA VAL A 31 2.50 -0.04 6.39
C VAL A 31 2.14 1.43 6.26
N ALA A 32 1.03 1.74 5.58
CA ALA A 32 0.54 3.11 5.43
C ALA A 32 0.25 3.76 6.80
N GLN A 33 -0.37 3.01 7.72
CA GLN A 33 -0.65 3.46 9.08
C GLN A 33 0.63 3.69 9.90
N ALA A 34 1.68 2.89 9.69
CA ALA A 34 2.99 3.09 10.31
C ALA A 34 3.79 4.26 9.69
N GLY A 35 3.28 4.85 8.60
CA GLY A 35 3.86 6.01 7.93
C GLY A 35 4.89 5.69 6.84
N GLY A 36 4.87 4.46 6.32
CA GLY A 36 5.56 4.07 5.08
C GLY A 36 4.60 4.06 3.88
N LEU A 37 5.13 3.69 2.70
CA LEU A 37 4.33 3.50 1.48
C LEU A 37 3.92 2.03 1.34
N GLY A 38 2.62 1.75 1.43
CA GLY A 38 2.08 0.42 1.16
C GLY A 38 2.13 0.07 -0.33
N SER A 39 1.84 -1.18 -0.71
CA SER A 39 1.67 -1.59 -2.11
C SER A 39 0.73 -2.79 -2.23
N LEU A 40 0.31 -3.15 -3.44
CA LEU A 40 -0.44 -4.39 -3.72
C LEU A 40 0.18 -5.18 -4.88
N PRO A 41 0.22 -6.53 -4.83
CA PRO A 41 0.71 -7.37 -5.93
C PRO A 41 -0.35 -7.53 -7.05
N ALA A 42 -0.79 -6.41 -7.63
CA ALA A 42 -1.93 -6.33 -8.54
C ALA A 42 -1.82 -7.25 -9.78
N ALA A 43 -0.61 -7.50 -10.28
CA ALA A 43 -0.38 -8.31 -11.48
C ALA A 43 -0.86 -9.77 -11.34
N THR A 44 -1.01 -10.27 -10.12
CA THR A 44 -1.45 -11.66 -9.85
C THR A 44 -2.92 -11.77 -9.45
N LEU A 45 -3.62 -10.65 -9.31
CA LEU A 45 -5.01 -10.61 -8.88
C LEU A 45 -5.96 -10.62 -10.07
N THR A 46 -7.12 -11.26 -9.91
CA THR A 46 -8.24 -11.05 -10.84
C THR A 46 -8.77 -9.63 -10.67
N PRO A 47 -9.44 -9.05 -11.69
CA PRO A 47 -10.05 -7.73 -11.56
C PRO A 47 -11.03 -7.60 -10.39
N GLU A 48 -11.76 -8.67 -10.07
CA GLU A 48 -12.68 -8.70 -8.94
C GLU A 48 -11.95 -8.67 -7.60
N ALA A 49 -10.90 -9.48 -7.45
CA ALA A 49 -10.08 -9.48 -6.25
C ALA A 49 -9.40 -8.11 -6.04
N LEU A 50 -8.84 -7.53 -7.10
CA LEU A 50 -8.24 -6.20 -7.06
C LEU A 50 -9.25 -5.13 -6.65
N ARG A 51 -10.50 -5.16 -7.18
CA ARG A 51 -11.55 -4.22 -6.77
C ARG A 51 -11.87 -4.30 -5.28
N ARG A 52 -11.95 -5.51 -4.72
CA ARG A 52 -12.20 -5.69 -3.27
C ARG A 52 -11.07 -5.12 -2.43
N ASP A 53 -9.82 -5.41 -2.80
CA ASP A 53 -8.65 -4.87 -2.08
C ASP A 53 -8.58 -3.35 -2.17
N LEU A 54 -8.83 -2.78 -3.36
CA LEU A 54 -8.87 -1.33 -3.57
C LEU A 54 -10.02 -0.66 -2.78
N ALA A 55 -11.19 -1.30 -2.67
CA ALA A 55 -12.28 -0.79 -1.85
C ALA A 55 -11.89 -0.74 -0.36
N ALA A 56 -11.31 -1.83 0.16
CA ALA A 56 -10.82 -1.88 1.53
C ALA A 56 -9.72 -0.84 1.80
N ILE A 57 -8.82 -0.61 0.83
CA ILE A 57 -7.80 0.44 0.93
C ILE A 57 -8.43 1.83 1.00
N ARG A 58 -9.39 2.13 0.12
CA ARG A 58 -10.06 3.44 0.10
C ARG A 58 -10.82 3.74 1.38
N GLU A 59 -11.40 2.72 2.00
CA GLU A 59 -12.15 2.86 3.24
C GLU A 59 -11.24 3.05 4.47
N ARG A 60 -10.09 2.37 4.50
CA ARG A 60 -9.31 2.19 5.74
C ARG A 60 -7.94 2.85 5.75
N SER A 61 -7.42 3.28 4.60
CA SER A 61 -6.04 3.79 4.53
C SER A 61 -5.91 5.12 5.26
N ALA A 62 -4.92 5.20 6.15
CA ALA A 62 -4.51 6.41 6.83
C ALA A 62 -3.25 7.05 6.19
N GLY A 63 -2.80 6.52 5.05
CA GLY A 63 -1.61 6.97 4.34
C GLY A 63 -1.59 6.50 2.88
N PRO A 64 -0.50 6.76 2.15
CA PRO A 64 -0.38 6.37 0.75
C PRO A 64 -0.12 4.86 0.58
N ILE A 65 -0.70 4.29 -0.48
CA ILE A 65 -0.55 2.89 -0.94
C ILE A 65 -0.42 2.88 -2.46
#